data_AF-A0AAN8XD55-F1
#
_entry.id   AF-A0AAN8XD55-F1
#
_cell.length_a   1.000
_cell.length_b   1.000
_cell.length_c   1.000
_cell.angle_alpha   90.00
_cell.angle_beta   90.00
_cell.angle_gamma   90.00
#
_symmetry.space_group_name_H-M   'P 1'
#
loop_
_entity.id
_entity.type
_entity.pdbx_description
1 polymer ?
#
loop_
_entity_poly.entity_id
_entity_poly.type
_entity_poly.pdbx_seq_one_letter_code
_entity_poly.pdbx_strand_id
1 'polypeptide(L)'
;MSEMVKARNYDEEGFVKRAACICVNEDETQVLLVSSRRDSRLWIVPGGGVEPNELPDMAAIREVREEAGVCGMLGRCLGVFENSERGHRTSVYVLVVKEEMEEWDESKVFGRKRKWFTMEEAVEQLAKHKPIQSSYVSLLLPSSTHHTSPPPSMHPQNAALPDPNHILEDQGIINEDDINIFKDNEVEKGSLKEEEEEMKEGEEENENGNEEEEGEKGGSFESNGEASKSQASSQEDLSNGSAAENSGNDT
;
A
#
# COMPACT_ATOMS: atom_id res chain seq x y z
N MET A 1 -3.77 20.56 -14.83
CA MET A 1 -3.00 19.30 -14.88
C MET A 1 -3.89 18.27 -15.54
N SER A 2 -3.50 17.82 -16.74
CA SER A 2 -4.21 16.74 -17.43
C SER A 2 -4.04 15.46 -16.63
N GLU A 3 -5.15 14.80 -16.30
CA GLU A 3 -5.17 13.45 -15.77
C GLU A 3 -4.47 12.54 -16.79
N MET A 4 -3.22 12.18 -16.52
CA MET A 4 -2.56 11.14 -17.29
C MET A 4 -3.35 9.86 -17.00
N VAL A 5 -4.17 9.43 -17.95
CA VAL A 5 -4.85 8.14 -17.86
C VAL A 5 -3.74 7.09 -17.82
N LYS A 6 -3.47 6.55 -16.62
CA LYS A 6 -2.49 5.47 -16.45
C LYS A 6 -2.87 4.34 -17.41
N ALA A 7 -1.91 3.91 -18.22
CA ALA A 7 -2.12 2.83 -19.16
C ALA A 7 -2.54 1.57 -18.39
N ARG A 8 -3.65 0.95 -18.80
CA ARG A 8 -4.10 -0.31 -18.19
C ARG A 8 -3.23 -1.43 -18.75
N ASN A 9 -2.61 -2.18 -17.86
CA ASN A 9 -1.91 -3.42 -18.17
C ASN A 9 -2.87 -4.60 -18.00
N TYR A 10 -2.90 -5.52 -18.97
CA TYR A 10 -3.79 -6.68 -18.99
C TYR A 10 -2.96 -7.97 -18.97
N ASP A 11 -3.52 -9.03 -18.39
CA ASP A 11 -2.95 -10.37 -18.53
C ASP A 11 -3.46 -11.08 -19.81
N GLU A 12 -2.98 -12.30 -20.04
CA GLU A 12 -3.30 -13.11 -21.21
C GLU A 12 -4.79 -13.43 -21.35
N GLU A 13 -5.53 -13.40 -20.24
CA GLU A 13 -6.97 -13.66 -20.19
C GLU A 13 -7.81 -12.37 -20.29
N GLY A 14 -7.15 -11.21 -20.43
CA GLY A 14 -7.80 -9.92 -20.59
C GLY A 14 -8.22 -9.25 -19.28
N PHE A 15 -7.75 -9.73 -18.12
CA PHE A 15 -7.99 -9.05 -16.84
C PHE A 15 -6.99 -7.92 -16.64
N VAL A 16 -7.46 -6.78 -16.13
CA VAL A 16 -6.57 -5.68 -15.71
C VAL A 16 -5.74 -6.14 -14.52
N LYS A 17 -4.42 -6.10 -14.67
CA LYS A 17 -3.46 -6.40 -13.61
C LYS A 17 -3.47 -5.29 -12.57
N ARG A 18 -3.67 -5.67 -11.32
CA ARG A 18 -3.72 -4.75 -10.18
C ARG A 18 -2.84 -5.23 -9.03
N ALA A 19 -2.47 -4.29 -8.18
CA ALA A 19 -1.75 -4.56 -6.95
C ALA A 19 -2.33 -3.73 -5.79
N ALA A 20 -2.30 -4.28 -4.59
CA ALA A 20 -2.84 -3.65 -3.38
C ALA A 20 -2.08 -4.10 -2.12
N CYS A 21 -2.16 -3.29 -1.07
CA CYS A 21 -1.61 -3.62 0.23
C CYS A 21 -2.67 -3.58 1.34
N ILE A 22 -2.68 -4.61 2.18
CA ILE A 22 -3.28 -4.55 3.52
C ILE A 22 -2.25 -3.87 4.42
N CYS A 23 -2.49 -2.58 4.67
CA CYS A 23 -1.56 -1.71 5.37
C CYS A 23 -1.84 -1.80 6.86
N VAL A 24 -0.94 -2.40 7.61
CA VAL A 24 -1.16 -2.76 9.01
C VAL A 24 -0.22 -2.00 9.94
N ASN A 25 -0.61 -1.86 11.20
CA ASN A 25 0.30 -1.44 12.27
C ASN A 25 1.28 -2.57 12.62
N GLU A 26 2.25 -2.29 13.51
CA GLU A 26 3.32 -3.24 13.84
C GLU A 26 2.83 -4.60 14.36
N ASP A 27 1.71 -4.60 15.09
CA ASP A 27 1.13 -5.81 15.69
C ASP A 27 0.09 -6.53 14.81
N GLU A 28 -0.13 -6.06 13.57
CA GLU A 28 -1.19 -6.53 12.68
C GLU A 28 -2.60 -6.55 13.32
N THR A 29 -2.91 -5.57 14.18
CA THR A 29 -4.22 -5.46 14.88
C THR A 29 -5.15 -4.43 14.24
N GLN A 30 -4.58 -3.49 13.49
CA GLN A 30 -5.33 -2.46 12.77
C GLN A 30 -4.90 -2.42 11.30
N VAL A 31 -5.84 -2.01 10.46
CA VAL A 31 -5.62 -1.82 9.02
C VAL A 31 -6.02 -0.41 8.60
N LEU A 32 -5.21 0.19 7.74
CA LEU A 32 -5.47 1.49 7.15
C LEU A 32 -6.27 1.32 5.85
N LEU A 33 -7.45 1.94 5.81
CA LEU A 33 -8.26 2.05 4.60
C LEU A 33 -8.28 3.49 4.11
N VAL A 34 -8.63 3.65 2.84
CA VAL A 34 -8.76 4.96 2.19
C VAL A 34 -10.16 5.14 1.63
N SER A 35 -10.64 6.38 1.58
CA SER A 35 -11.96 6.68 1.02
C SER A 35 -11.98 6.39 -0.49
N SER A 36 -13.10 5.86 -1.01
CA SER A 36 -13.29 5.65 -2.44
C SER A 36 -13.37 6.98 -3.19
N ARG A 37 -12.66 7.09 -4.32
CA ARG A 37 -12.74 8.27 -5.21
C ARG A 37 -14.15 8.54 -5.75
N ARG A 38 -14.96 7.48 -5.92
CA ARG A 38 -16.33 7.60 -6.45
C ARG A 38 -17.36 7.98 -5.40
N ASP A 39 -17.09 7.66 -4.14
CA ASP A 39 -17.96 7.98 -3.01
C ASP A 39 -17.11 8.06 -1.75
N SER A 40 -16.88 9.29 -1.28
CA SER A 40 -16.01 9.58 -0.14
C SER A 40 -16.54 9.06 1.21
N ARG A 41 -17.78 8.54 1.25
CA ARG A 41 -18.35 7.86 2.42
C ARG A 41 -17.96 6.37 2.49
N LEU A 42 -17.50 5.79 1.39
CA LEU A 42 -17.12 4.38 1.32
C LEU A 42 -15.61 4.22 1.52
N TRP A 43 -15.21 3.14 2.18
CA TRP A 43 -13.81 2.78 2.43
C TRP A 43 -13.38 1.62 1.54
N ILE A 44 -12.13 1.65 1.10
CA ILE A 44 -11.51 0.64 0.24
C ILE A 44 -10.07 0.37 0.67
N VAL A 45 -9.57 -0.82 0.35
CA VAL A 45 -8.14 -1.16 0.45
C VAL A 45 -7.37 -0.34 -0.61
N PRO A 46 -6.26 0.34 -0.24
CA PRO A 46 -5.45 1.09 -1.20
C PRO A 46 -4.80 0.15 -2.23
N GLY A 47 -4.83 0.55 -3.50
CA GLY A 47 -4.29 -0.23 -4.59
C GLY A 47 -4.85 0.17 -5.95
N GLY A 48 -4.08 -0.07 -7.00
CA GLY A 48 -4.37 0.41 -8.35
C GLY A 48 -3.90 -0.54 -9.43
N GLY A 49 -3.58 0.03 -10.60
CA GLY A 49 -3.12 -0.73 -11.75
C GLY A 49 -1.63 -1.00 -11.67
N VAL A 50 -1.21 -2.19 -12.11
CA VAL A 50 0.20 -2.48 -12.38
C VAL A 50 0.54 -1.83 -13.72
N GLU A 51 1.58 -1.02 -13.78
CA GLU A 51 2.01 -0.38 -15.02
C GLU A 51 2.72 -1.37 -15.96
N PRO A 52 2.86 -1.09 -17.27
CA PRO A 52 3.68 -1.89 -18.16
C PRO A 52 5.12 -1.99 -17.64
N ASN A 53 5.70 -3.20 -17.69
CA ASN A 53 7.04 -3.50 -17.17
C ASN A 53 7.23 -3.27 -15.65
N GLU A 54 6.15 -3.08 -14.89
CA GLU A 54 6.18 -2.96 -13.44
C GLU A 54 5.89 -4.32 -12.77
N LEU A 55 6.65 -4.63 -11.71
CA LEU A 55 6.38 -5.80 -10.88
C LEU A 55 5.20 -5.53 -9.93
N PRO A 56 4.32 -6.52 -9.63
CA PRO A 56 3.15 -6.30 -8.80
C PRO A 56 3.44 -5.81 -7.38
N ASP A 57 4.55 -6.23 -6.78
CA ASP A 57 5.01 -5.77 -5.46
C ASP A 57 5.42 -4.28 -5.48
N MET A 58 6.18 -3.87 -6.49
CA MET A 58 6.55 -2.47 -6.72
C MET A 58 5.31 -1.59 -6.98
N ALA A 59 4.38 -2.09 -7.80
CA ALA A 59 3.10 -1.43 -8.02
C ALA A 59 2.30 -1.28 -6.71
N ALA A 60 2.29 -2.31 -5.87
CA ALA A 60 1.61 -2.25 -4.58
C ALA A 60 2.18 -1.10 -3.73
N ILE A 61 3.51 -1.05 -3.55
CA ILE A 61 4.22 0.00 -2.78
C ILE A 61 3.89 1.39 -3.33
N ARG A 62 4.02 1.57 -4.66
CA ARG A 62 3.74 2.85 -5.33
C ARG A 62 2.30 3.29 -5.06
N GLU A 63 1.32 2.41 -5.27
CA GLU A 63 -0.09 2.70 -5.08
C GLU A 63 -0.42 3.06 -3.62
N VAL A 64 0.16 2.38 -2.63
CA VAL A 64 -0.10 2.77 -1.23
C VAL A 64 0.40 4.17 -0.93
N ARG A 65 1.58 4.51 -1.46
CA ARG A 65 2.16 5.83 -1.27
C ARG A 65 1.30 6.91 -1.92
N GLU A 66 0.86 6.69 -3.16
CA GLU A 66 -0.01 7.62 -3.89
C GLU A 66 -1.40 7.76 -3.28
N GLU A 67 -2.04 6.65 -2.89
CA GLU A 67 -3.44 6.64 -2.48
C GLU A 67 -3.63 6.91 -0.97
N ALA A 68 -2.70 6.47 -0.14
CA ALA A 68 -2.79 6.54 1.32
C ALA A 68 -1.68 7.38 1.98
N GLY A 69 -0.62 7.76 1.25
CA GLY A 69 0.47 8.56 1.81
C GLY A 69 1.24 7.84 2.90
N VAL A 70 1.47 6.54 2.74
CA VAL A 70 2.22 5.73 3.71
C VAL A 70 3.39 5.01 3.07
N CYS A 71 4.45 4.84 3.86
CA CYS A 71 5.62 4.04 3.52
C CYS A 71 5.82 2.99 4.61
N GLY A 72 6.39 1.84 4.25
CA GLY A 72 6.56 0.76 5.20
C GLY A 72 7.35 -0.42 4.64
N MET A 73 7.40 -1.48 5.44
CA MET A 73 8.06 -2.72 5.06
C MET A 73 7.04 -3.63 4.37
N LEU A 74 7.25 -3.89 3.09
CA LEU A 74 6.45 -4.86 2.35
C LEU A 74 6.75 -6.27 2.89
N GLY A 75 5.70 -7.00 3.24
CA GLY A 75 5.77 -8.34 3.80
C GLY A 75 5.27 -9.39 2.83
N ARG A 76 4.56 -10.38 3.38
CA ARG A 76 4.06 -11.55 2.65
C ARG A 76 3.03 -11.18 1.57
N CYS A 77 3.06 -11.92 0.47
CA CYS A 77 1.97 -11.96 -0.50
C CYS A 77 0.83 -12.83 0.05
N LEU A 78 -0.39 -12.30 0.07
CA LEU A 78 -1.60 -13.04 0.45
C LEU A 78 -2.17 -13.85 -0.71
N GLY A 79 -1.76 -13.51 -1.94
CA GLY A 79 -2.19 -14.18 -3.15
C GLY A 79 -2.77 -13.22 -4.19
N VAL A 80 -3.38 -13.80 -5.21
CA VAL A 80 -3.99 -13.09 -6.34
C VAL A 80 -5.49 -13.29 -6.29
N PHE A 81 -6.23 -12.18 -6.29
CA PHE A 81 -7.68 -12.16 -6.13
C PHE A 81 -8.34 -11.67 -7.41
N GLU A 82 -9.23 -12.49 -7.94
CA GLU A 82 -9.98 -12.18 -9.14
C GLU A 82 -11.30 -11.49 -8.82
N ASN A 83 -11.63 -10.46 -9.59
CA ASN A 83 -12.94 -9.85 -9.65
C ASN A 83 -13.45 -9.91 -11.09
N SER A 84 -14.12 -11.01 -11.43
CA SER A 84 -14.60 -11.28 -12.79
C SER A 84 -15.66 -10.28 -13.25
N GLU A 85 -16.50 -9.75 -12.35
CA GLU A 85 -17.48 -8.70 -12.66
C GLU A 85 -16.82 -7.40 -13.16
N ARG A 86 -15.60 -7.11 -12.68
CA ARG A 86 -14.85 -5.92 -13.06
C ARG A 86 -13.72 -6.20 -14.05
N GLY A 87 -13.46 -7.47 -14.38
CA GLY A 87 -12.30 -7.88 -15.18
C GLY A 87 -10.98 -7.46 -14.54
N HIS A 88 -10.83 -7.60 -13.23
CA HIS A 88 -9.59 -7.27 -12.52
C HIS A 88 -8.97 -8.49 -11.85
N ARG A 89 -7.65 -8.54 -11.80
CA ARG A 89 -6.88 -9.53 -11.03
C ARG A 89 -5.85 -8.81 -10.17
N THR A 90 -5.99 -8.91 -8.85
CA THR A 90 -5.25 -8.08 -7.88
C THR A 90 -4.28 -8.93 -7.07
N SER A 91 -2.97 -8.67 -7.19
CA SER A 91 -1.97 -9.22 -6.27
C SER A 91 -2.02 -8.43 -4.96
N VAL A 92 -2.21 -9.12 -3.83
CA VAL A 92 -2.39 -8.47 -2.53
C VAL A 92 -1.26 -8.83 -1.60
N TYR A 93 -0.65 -7.82 -0.98
CA TYR A 93 0.45 -7.96 -0.04
C TYR A 93 0.07 -7.40 1.33
N VAL A 94 0.78 -7.82 2.38
CA VAL A 94 0.75 -7.13 3.67
C VAL A 94 1.88 -6.11 3.70
N LEU A 95 1.60 -4.90 4.17
CA LEU A 95 2.61 -3.86 4.38
C LEU A 95 2.52 -3.34 5.80
N VAL A 96 3.61 -3.45 6.56
CA VAL A 96 3.70 -2.88 7.90
C VAL A 96 4.08 -1.42 7.77
N VAL A 97 3.15 -0.52 8.12
CA VAL A 97 3.35 0.93 8.00
C VAL A 97 4.43 1.39 8.98
N LYS A 98 5.42 2.14 8.47
CA LYS A 98 6.50 2.74 9.28
C LYS A 98 6.43 4.26 9.28
N GLU A 99 5.89 4.86 8.22
CA GLU A 99 5.79 6.30 8.08
C GLU A 99 4.44 6.69 7.48
N GLU A 100 3.86 7.75 8.04
CA GLU A 100 2.61 8.36 7.61
C GLU A 100 2.87 9.81 7.19
N MET A 101 2.65 10.12 5.91
CA MET A 101 2.83 11.47 5.37
C MET A 101 1.63 12.34 5.76
N GLU A 102 1.87 13.58 6.20
CA GLU A 102 0.77 14.51 6.56
C GLU A 102 -0.06 14.89 5.33
N GLU A 103 0.61 15.11 4.20
CA GLU A 103 -0.02 15.34 2.92
C GLU A 103 0.55 14.39 1.86
N TRP A 104 -0.30 13.95 0.95
CA TRP A 104 0.06 13.03 -0.13
C TRP A 104 -0.75 13.30 -1.39
N ASP A 105 -0.29 12.76 -2.51
CA ASP A 105 -0.75 13.12 -3.86
C ASP A 105 -2.27 13.07 -3.99
N GLU A 106 -2.92 11.96 -3.64
CA GLU A 106 -4.36 11.85 -3.79
C GLU A 106 -5.18 12.58 -2.71
N SER A 107 -4.61 12.88 -1.55
CA SER A 107 -5.26 13.80 -0.60
C SER A 107 -5.31 15.21 -1.18
N LYS A 108 -4.20 15.69 -1.73
CA LYS A 108 -4.11 17.04 -2.32
C LYS A 108 -5.00 17.20 -3.55
N VAL A 109 -5.00 16.19 -4.42
CA VAL A 109 -5.70 16.27 -5.71
C VAL A 109 -7.19 15.92 -5.58
N PHE A 110 -7.53 14.90 -4.78
CA PHE A 110 -8.89 14.34 -4.73
C PHE A 110 -9.58 14.49 -3.37
N GLY A 111 -8.91 15.06 -2.35
CA GLY A 111 -9.43 15.09 -0.99
C GLY A 111 -9.61 13.69 -0.41
N ARG A 112 -8.82 12.71 -0.88
CA ARG A 112 -8.90 11.33 -0.42
C ARG A 112 -8.50 11.28 1.06
N LYS A 113 -9.30 10.58 1.86
CA LYS A 113 -9.09 10.41 3.29
C LYS A 113 -8.47 9.04 3.56
N ARG A 114 -7.73 8.92 4.66
CA ARG A 114 -7.29 7.65 5.22
C ARG A 114 -7.76 7.51 6.66
N LYS A 115 -7.98 6.28 7.12
CA LYS A 115 -8.37 6.00 8.50
C LYS A 115 -7.94 4.59 8.89
N TRP A 116 -7.45 4.45 10.12
CA TRP A 116 -7.21 3.17 10.77
C TRP A 116 -8.52 2.57 11.31
N PHE A 117 -8.68 1.27 11.09
CA PHE A 117 -9.80 0.45 11.56
C PHE A 117 -9.24 -0.78 12.28
N THR A 118 -10.00 -1.35 13.22
CA THR A 118 -9.69 -2.74 13.62
C THR A 118 -9.94 -3.69 12.44
N MET A 119 -9.39 -4.89 12.49
CA MET A 119 -9.60 -5.88 11.44
C MET A 119 -11.09 -6.21 11.24
N GLU A 120 -11.84 -6.37 12.33
CA GLU A 120 -13.27 -6.66 12.30
C GLU A 120 -14.08 -5.50 11.73
N GLU A 121 -13.77 -4.27 12.14
CA GLU A 121 -14.42 -3.07 11.61
C GLU A 121 -14.17 -2.94 10.11
N ALA A 122 -12.93 -3.16 9.66
CA ALA A 122 -12.58 -3.09 8.25
C ALA A 122 -13.32 -4.13 7.41
N VAL A 123 -13.44 -5.36 7.91
CA VAL A 123 -14.25 -6.41 7.28
C VAL A 123 -15.71 -5.94 7.14
N GLU A 124 -16.32 -5.40 8.19
CA GLU A 124 -17.71 -4.91 8.11
C GLU A 124 -17.87 -3.76 7.12
N GLN A 125 -16.94 -2.79 7.12
CA GLN A 125 -16.97 -1.64 6.21
C GLN A 125 -16.86 -2.08 4.74
N LEU A 126 -15.99 -3.06 4.45
CA LEU A 126 -15.74 -3.54 3.10
C LEU A 126 -16.82 -4.50 2.60
N ALA A 127 -17.36 -5.38 3.46
CA ALA A 127 -18.27 -6.45 3.07
C ALA A 127 -19.50 -5.96 2.28
N LYS A 128 -20.02 -4.77 2.61
CA LYS A 128 -21.24 -4.22 2.00
C LYS A 128 -21.06 -3.83 0.52
N HIS A 129 -19.88 -3.37 0.12
CA HIS A 129 -19.66 -2.77 -1.21
C HIS A 129 -18.40 -3.23 -1.94
N LYS A 130 -17.51 -3.97 -1.25
CA LYS A 130 -16.24 -4.50 -1.73
C LYS A 130 -15.99 -5.88 -1.10
N PRO A 131 -16.87 -6.87 -1.29
CA PRO A 131 -16.76 -8.18 -0.65
C PRO A 131 -15.43 -8.89 -0.93
N ILE A 132 -14.87 -8.73 -2.14
CA ILE A 132 -13.55 -9.27 -2.46
C ILE A 132 -12.44 -8.59 -1.65
N GLN A 133 -12.50 -7.27 -1.43
CA GLN A 133 -11.50 -6.62 -0.56
C GLN A 133 -11.68 -7.00 0.91
N SER A 134 -12.92 -7.27 1.33
CA SER A 134 -13.21 -7.79 2.67
C SER A 134 -12.51 -9.12 2.91
N SER A 135 -12.45 -10.02 1.92
CA SER A 135 -11.78 -11.31 2.08
C SER A 135 -10.28 -11.17 2.29
N TYR A 136 -9.65 -10.12 1.76
CA TYR A 136 -8.22 -9.86 1.98
C TYR A 136 -7.92 -9.69 3.48
N VAL A 137 -8.74 -8.86 4.14
CA VAL A 137 -8.59 -8.57 5.57
C VAL A 137 -8.98 -9.78 6.42
N SER A 138 -10.02 -10.53 6.01
CA SER A 138 -10.44 -11.75 6.72
C SER A 138 -9.35 -12.82 6.78
N LEU A 139 -8.44 -12.88 5.82
CA LEU A 139 -7.30 -13.83 5.83
C LEU A 139 -6.27 -13.52 6.92
N LEU A 140 -6.27 -12.30 7.47
CA LEU A 140 -5.39 -11.91 8.58
C LEU A 140 -6.02 -12.18 9.94
N LEU A 141 -7.34 -12.42 9.99
CA LEU A 141 -8.00 -12.75 11.24
C LEU A 141 -7.58 -14.15 11.70
N PRO A 142 -7.41 -14.36 13.02
CA PRO A 142 -7.16 -15.69 13.54
C PRO A 142 -8.29 -16.62 13.09
N SER A 143 -7.93 -17.74 12.48
CA SER A 143 -8.89 -18.81 12.25
C SER A 143 -9.43 -19.18 13.62
N SER A 144 -10.72 -18.92 13.88
CA SER A 144 -11.38 -19.42 15.09
C SER A 144 -11.14 -20.91 15.12
N THR A 145 -10.18 -21.34 15.94
CA THR A 145 -10.01 -22.75 16.25
C THR A 145 -11.33 -23.13 16.89
N HIS A 146 -12.11 -23.96 16.19
CA HIS A 146 -13.15 -24.72 16.85
C HIS A 146 -12.41 -25.54 17.92
N HIS A 147 -12.40 -25.03 19.14
CA HIS A 147 -12.07 -25.78 20.34
C HIS A 147 -13.06 -26.95 20.39
N THR A 148 -12.68 -28.06 19.79
CA THR A 148 -13.23 -29.36 20.15
C THR A 148 -12.78 -29.60 21.57
N SER A 149 -13.67 -29.33 22.52
CA SER A 149 -13.48 -29.75 23.91
C SER A 149 -13.03 -31.21 23.92
N PRO A 150 -11.98 -31.58 24.66
CA PRO A 150 -11.65 -32.98 24.82
C PRO A 150 -12.86 -33.69 25.46
N PRO A 151 -13.17 -34.94 25.07
CA PRO A 151 -14.28 -35.67 25.67
C PRO A 151 -14.05 -35.78 27.19
N PRO A 152 -15.13 -35.76 28.01
CA PRO A 152 -14.99 -35.82 29.45
C PRO A 152 -14.25 -37.10 29.85
N SER A 153 -13.11 -36.91 30.52
CA SER A 153 -12.29 -37.94 31.13
C SER A 153 -13.16 -38.89 31.97
N MET A 154 -13.25 -40.16 31.56
CA MET A 154 -13.85 -41.20 32.38
C MET A 154 -12.87 -41.56 33.51
N HIS A 155 -13.28 -41.26 34.73
CA HIS A 155 -12.65 -41.76 35.95
C HIS A 155 -12.59 -43.30 35.95
N PRO A 156 -11.50 -43.93 36.45
CA PRO A 156 -11.36 -45.37 36.43
C PRO A 156 -12.18 -46.01 37.55
N GLN A 157 -12.96 -47.05 37.22
CA GLN A 157 -13.56 -47.95 38.18
C GLN A 157 -13.09 -49.38 37.88
N ASN A 158 -12.45 -49.98 38.89
CA ASN A 158 -11.98 -51.36 39.02
C ASN A 158 -12.49 -52.37 37.96
N ALA A 159 -11.54 -52.99 37.26
CA ALA A 159 -11.70 -54.36 36.78
C ALA A 159 -10.33 -55.06 36.74
N ALA A 160 -10.35 -56.31 37.20
CA ALA A 160 -9.19 -57.15 37.49
C ALA A 160 -8.30 -57.45 36.27
N LEU A 161 -7.02 -57.71 36.56
CA LEU A 161 -6.03 -58.25 35.62
C LEU A 161 -6.49 -59.60 35.05
N PRO A 162 -6.45 -59.83 33.73
CA PRO A 162 -6.41 -61.16 33.17
C PRO A 162 -4.96 -61.65 32.93
N ASP A 163 -4.83 -62.96 33.08
CA ASP A 163 -3.67 -63.86 33.06
C ASP A 163 -2.75 -63.73 31.83
N PRO A 164 -1.41 -63.81 31.97
CA PRO A 164 -0.43 -63.61 30.89
C PRO A 164 -0.26 -64.76 29.88
N ASN A 165 -1.13 -65.77 29.80
CA ASN A 165 -0.97 -66.86 28.83
C ASN A 165 -2.20 -67.11 27.96
N HIS A 166 -2.35 -66.33 26.87
CA HIS A 166 -2.86 -66.88 25.61
C HIS A 166 -2.39 -66.03 24.41
N ILE A 167 -1.57 -66.66 23.57
CA ILE A 167 -1.17 -66.21 22.23
C ILE A 167 -2.15 -66.83 21.24
N LEU A 168 -2.63 -66.06 20.25
CA LEU A 168 -2.91 -66.41 18.83
C LEU A 168 -3.57 -65.18 18.18
N GLU A 169 -2.81 -64.43 17.38
CA GLU A 169 -2.94 -64.35 15.91
C GLU A 169 -4.16 -63.53 15.41
N ASP A 170 -3.92 -62.27 15.03
CA ASP A 170 -4.37 -61.79 13.71
C ASP A 170 -3.46 -60.67 13.19
N GLN A 171 -3.23 -60.71 11.88
CA GLN A 171 -2.22 -60.02 11.09
C GLN A 171 -2.80 -58.77 10.39
N GLY A 172 -1.92 -57.92 9.84
CA GLY A 172 -2.29 -56.99 8.75
C GLY A 172 -1.98 -55.52 9.04
N ILE A 173 -0.71 -55.15 9.18
CA ILE A 173 0.14 -54.57 8.12
C ILE A 173 -0.11 -53.06 7.90
N ILE A 174 0.87 -52.30 8.40
CA ILE A 174 1.22 -50.95 7.97
C ILE A 174 1.69 -51.01 6.51
N ASN A 175 1.13 -50.18 5.62
CA ASN A 175 1.61 -50.07 4.25
C ASN A 175 2.87 -49.20 4.22
N GLU A 176 3.93 -49.74 3.62
CA GLU A 176 5.26 -49.14 3.45
C GLU A 176 5.35 -48.24 2.20
N ASP A 177 4.38 -47.35 1.96
CA ASP A 177 4.43 -46.41 0.82
C ASP A 177 4.61 -44.93 1.23
N ASP A 178 4.74 -44.63 2.52
CA ASP A 178 4.88 -43.25 3.04
C ASP A 178 6.32 -42.86 3.47
N ILE A 179 7.34 -43.35 2.76
CA ILE A 179 8.72 -42.86 2.94
C ILE A 179 9.43 -42.72 1.58
N ASN A 180 9.59 -41.46 1.16
CA ASN A 180 10.47 -40.90 0.11
C ASN A 180 9.78 -40.38 -1.17
N ILE A 181 9.48 -39.08 -1.21
CA ILE A 181 9.54 -38.27 -2.45
C ILE A 181 10.29 -36.98 -2.14
N PHE A 182 11.63 -37.09 -2.10
CA PHE A 182 12.57 -36.00 -2.38
C PHE A 182 13.58 -36.58 -3.36
N LYS A 183 13.87 -35.81 -4.41
CA LYS A 183 14.76 -36.06 -5.57
C LYS A 183 13.98 -36.49 -6.82
N ASP A 184 13.76 -35.53 -7.70
CA ASP A 184 14.35 -35.51 -9.05
C ASP A 184 13.71 -34.36 -9.84
N ASN A 185 14.52 -33.36 -10.21
CA ASN A 185 14.44 -32.60 -11.47
C ASN A 185 15.53 -31.52 -11.48
N GLU A 186 16.76 -32.01 -11.66
CA GLU A 186 17.79 -31.30 -12.40
C GLU A 186 17.50 -31.50 -13.90
N VAL A 187 17.91 -30.55 -14.75
CA VAL A 187 17.78 -30.48 -16.22
C VAL A 187 16.60 -29.65 -16.74
N GLU A 188 16.82 -28.33 -16.85
CA GLU A 188 16.84 -27.67 -18.17
C GLU A 188 17.67 -26.36 -18.09
N LYS A 189 18.98 -26.49 -18.33
CA LYS A 189 19.83 -25.38 -18.79
C LYS A 189 19.94 -25.54 -20.29
N GLY A 190 19.35 -24.63 -21.06
CA GLY A 190 19.48 -24.68 -22.51
C GLY A 190 18.60 -23.69 -23.26
N SER A 191 18.76 -22.37 -23.03
CA SER A 191 18.66 -21.37 -24.10
C SER A 191 19.05 -20.00 -23.57
N LEU A 192 20.35 -19.77 -23.44
CA LEU A 192 20.94 -18.45 -23.26
C LEU A 192 22.12 -18.40 -24.23
N LYS A 193 21.85 -17.87 -25.42
CA LYS A 193 22.77 -17.43 -26.47
C LYS A 193 21.92 -17.12 -27.70
N GLU A 194 21.54 -15.86 -27.90
CA GLU A 194 21.35 -15.23 -29.22
C GLU A 194 20.77 -13.79 -29.17
N GLU A 195 20.49 -13.18 -28.01
CA GLU A 195 19.98 -11.79 -27.95
C GLU A 195 20.93 -10.76 -27.29
N GLU A 196 22.23 -11.07 -27.18
CA GLU A 196 23.23 -10.17 -26.56
C GLU A 196 24.18 -9.47 -27.56
N GLU A 197 23.87 -9.51 -28.87
CA GLU A 197 24.70 -8.90 -29.92
C GLU A 197 24.08 -7.71 -30.68
N GLU A 198 22.90 -7.21 -30.29
CA GLU A 198 22.22 -6.11 -31.02
C GLU A 198 22.01 -4.82 -30.18
N MET A 199 22.90 -4.53 -29.23
CA MET A 199 22.98 -3.24 -28.51
C MET A 199 24.41 -2.69 -28.43
N LYS A 200 25.16 -2.65 -29.55
CA LYS A 200 26.47 -1.98 -29.60
C LYS A 200 26.77 -1.19 -30.88
N GLU A 201 25.76 -0.81 -31.65
CA GLU A 201 25.92 0.20 -32.71
C GLU A 201 24.81 1.24 -32.55
N GLY A 202 25.16 2.42 -32.02
CA GLY A 202 24.18 3.51 -31.84
C GLY A 202 24.63 4.69 -30.98
N GLU A 203 25.83 4.69 -30.40
CA GLU A 203 26.37 5.84 -29.67
C GLU A 203 27.72 6.26 -30.25
N GLU A 204 27.74 6.67 -31.52
CA GLU A 204 28.69 7.67 -32.01
C GLU A 204 27.93 8.64 -32.92
N GLU A 205 28.35 9.90 -32.88
CA GLU A 205 27.84 11.07 -33.62
C GLU A 205 26.75 11.90 -32.93
N ASN A 206 27.18 12.83 -32.06
CA ASN A 206 26.85 14.26 -32.22
C ASN A 206 27.68 15.13 -31.26
N GLU A 207 28.97 15.25 -31.55
CA GLU A 207 29.76 16.45 -31.25
C GLU A 207 30.33 16.96 -32.57
N ASN A 208 29.79 18.08 -33.08
CA ASN A 208 30.55 19.25 -33.53
C ASN A 208 29.70 20.19 -34.41
N GLY A 209 29.63 21.46 -33.98
CA GLY A 209 30.02 22.60 -34.81
C GLY A 209 28.92 23.30 -35.62
N ASN A 210 28.53 24.49 -35.15
CA ASN A 210 28.58 25.80 -35.87
C ASN A 210 27.72 26.81 -35.08
N GLU A 211 28.20 27.89 -34.42
CA GLU A 211 29.04 29.03 -34.90
C GLU A 211 28.61 29.48 -36.31
N GLU A 212 28.20 30.69 -36.65
CA GLU A 212 28.02 32.03 -36.08
C GLU A 212 27.10 32.74 -37.11
N GLU A 213 26.32 33.75 -36.73
CA GLU A 213 26.39 35.06 -37.43
C GLU A 213 25.55 36.13 -36.72
N GLU A 214 26.24 37.24 -36.47
CA GLU A 214 25.79 38.50 -35.91
C GLU A 214 24.92 39.31 -36.88
N GLY A 215 24.18 40.30 -36.36
CA GLY A 215 23.49 41.28 -37.21
C GLY A 215 22.66 42.31 -36.45
N GLU A 216 23.33 43.38 -36.05
CA GLU A 216 22.89 44.57 -35.29
C GLU A 216 21.62 45.31 -35.76
N LYS A 217 20.98 45.99 -34.80
CA LYS A 217 20.65 47.45 -34.71
C LYS A 217 19.39 47.59 -33.85
N GLY A 218 19.28 48.42 -32.82
CA GLY A 218 19.95 49.66 -32.44
C GLY A 218 18.86 50.54 -31.82
N GLY A 219 19.11 51.20 -30.68
CA GLY A 219 18.07 52.02 -30.05
C GLY A 219 18.36 52.46 -28.63
N SER A 220 19.38 53.30 -28.48
CA SER A 220 19.75 54.08 -27.31
C SER A 220 18.61 55.00 -26.81
N PHE A 221 18.49 55.22 -25.50
CA PHE A 221 18.61 56.58 -24.94
C PHE A 221 18.83 56.58 -23.41
N GLU A 222 19.72 57.48 -23.02
CA GLU A 222 20.34 57.80 -21.73
C GLU A 222 19.36 58.51 -20.76
N SER A 223 19.39 58.20 -19.45
CA SER A 223 20.19 58.79 -18.35
C SER A 223 19.62 60.08 -17.72
N ASN A 224 19.72 60.12 -16.39
CA ASN A 224 19.80 61.24 -15.42
C ASN A 224 18.99 60.82 -14.17
N GLY A 225 19.52 60.66 -12.96
CA GLY A 225 20.58 61.42 -12.30
C GLY A 225 19.93 62.40 -11.33
N GLU A 226 19.96 62.13 -10.02
CA GLU A 226 20.30 63.08 -8.95
C GLU A 226 19.92 62.58 -7.54
N ALA A 227 20.84 62.83 -6.61
CA ALA A 227 20.76 62.57 -5.20
C ALA A 227 20.19 63.78 -4.44
N SER A 228 19.58 63.57 -3.27
CA SER A 228 19.99 64.18 -1.97
C SER A 228 18.90 64.15 -0.88
N LYS A 229 19.32 63.61 0.27
CA LYS A 229 19.17 64.06 1.69
C LYS A 229 17.86 64.68 2.24
N SER A 230 17.75 64.45 3.57
CA SER A 230 17.05 65.22 4.63
C SER A 230 15.62 64.77 4.95
N GLN A 231 15.11 64.73 6.19
CA GLN A 231 15.60 65.17 7.50
C GLN A 231 14.76 64.47 8.61
N ALA A 232 15.25 64.54 9.85
CA ALA A 232 14.69 63.94 11.06
C ALA A 232 13.67 64.83 11.81
N SER A 233 13.18 64.28 12.94
CA SER A 233 12.57 64.90 14.14
C SER A 233 11.03 64.90 14.18
N SER A 234 10.40 64.19 15.14
CA SER A 234 10.03 64.65 16.51
C SER A 234 8.65 65.32 16.47
N GLN A 235 7.70 65.22 17.41
CA GLN A 235 7.62 64.86 18.83
C GLN A 235 6.09 64.73 19.14
N GLU A 236 5.66 63.81 20.02
CA GLU A 236 5.04 64.07 21.35
C GLU A 236 3.86 65.07 21.36
N ASP A 237 2.67 64.68 21.85
CA ASP A 237 2.29 64.80 23.27
C ASP A 237 0.77 64.68 23.58
N LEU A 238 0.49 64.02 24.71
CA LEU A 238 -0.56 64.28 25.73
C LEU A 238 -2.05 64.17 25.35
N SER A 239 -3.02 63.87 26.23
CA SER A 239 -3.19 63.22 27.54
C SER A 239 -4.67 63.47 27.94
N ASN A 240 -5.18 62.71 28.91
CA ASN A 240 -6.44 62.89 29.67
C ASN A 240 -7.74 62.52 28.95
N GLY A 241 -8.71 61.82 29.55
CA GLY A 241 -8.86 61.35 30.92
C GLY A 241 -10.34 61.18 31.25
N SER A 242 -10.61 60.41 32.30
CA SER A 242 -11.79 60.42 33.19
C SER A 242 -12.68 59.18 33.21
N ALA A 243 -12.91 58.77 34.45
CA ALA A 243 -13.63 57.63 34.96
C ALA A 243 -15.14 57.89 35.15
N ALA A 244 -15.89 56.79 35.32
CA ALA A 244 -17.02 56.59 36.24
C ALA A 244 -17.44 55.11 36.10
N GLU A 245 -17.17 54.23 37.07
CA GLU A 245 -18.05 53.92 38.21
C GLU A 245 -19.53 53.71 37.82
N ASN A 246 -20.03 52.47 37.89
CA ASN A 246 -20.87 52.10 39.03
C ASN A 246 -21.07 50.57 39.15
N SER A 247 -21.04 50.14 40.39
CA SER A 247 -21.18 48.80 40.95
C SER A 247 -22.63 48.35 41.18
N GLY A 248 -22.81 47.04 41.28
CA GLY A 248 -23.77 46.38 42.18
C GLY A 248 -25.02 45.80 41.51
N ASN A 249 -25.57 44.67 41.94
CA ASN A 249 -25.16 43.68 42.93
C ASN A 249 -26.06 42.44 42.73
N ASP A 250 -25.54 41.26 43.05
CA ASP A 250 -26.27 40.01 43.27
C ASP A 250 -27.40 40.17 44.30
N THR A 251 -28.54 39.49 44.08
CA THR A 251 -29.12 38.50 45.01
C THR A 251 -30.08 37.58 44.25
#